data_AF-A0A0N5AK78-F1
#
_entry.id   AF-A0A0N5AK78-F1
#
_cell.length_a   1.000
_cell.length_b   1.000
_cell.length_c   1.000
_cell.angle_alpha   90.00
_cell.angle_beta   90.00
_cell.angle_gamma   90.00
#
_symmetry.space_group_name_H-M   'P 1'
#
loop_
_entity.id
_entity.type
_entity.pdbx_description
1 polymer ?
#
loop_
_entity_poly.entity_id
_entity_poly.type
_entity_poly.pdbx_seq_one_letter_code
_entity_poly.pdbx_strand_id
1 'polypeptide(L)'
;MMPLPEGYCIRPLHVNDLTNNYMNLLKNGGHLHSYDIKILSGVPIGTVTLTIEYKFIHKLGARGRIESFYVDPFHKSTGIDKFLISSVLKLAVQVGTYKVSTNSSNELLKFFGDCGLNKDPGNNAMVCESLGVLPNFRVRPLHLSDFDKGFLGLLQQLTVVGDVMKVDFQKSLNTIVGSGTLFVDAYSFRHVGHIEDIVVDAKLRGKNLGKLLNLCLLQLARCLKLTYVSLECRDRLVSFYEQFGYKKKGSFLVLRFDK
;
A
#
# COMPACT_ATOMS: atom_id res chain seq x y z
N MET A 1 22.87 7.50 -18.96
CA MET A 1 22.61 6.78 -17.69
C MET A 1 23.82 7.03 -16.82
N MET A 2 23.65 7.39 -15.54
CA MET A 2 24.82 7.42 -14.66
C MET A 2 25.42 6.00 -14.66
N PRO A 3 26.71 5.82 -14.97
CA PRO A 3 27.30 4.49 -14.94
C PRO A 3 27.24 3.95 -13.52
N LEU A 4 27.06 2.62 -13.40
CA LEU A 4 27.22 1.98 -12.10
C LEU A 4 28.70 2.17 -11.68
N PRO A 5 28.99 2.53 -10.41
CA PRO A 5 30.38 2.69 -10.00
C PRO A 5 31.16 1.38 -10.15
N GLU A 6 32.47 1.48 -10.36
CA GLU A 6 33.34 0.33 -10.54
C GLU A 6 33.29 -0.60 -9.31
N GLY A 7 33.31 -1.92 -9.54
CA GLY A 7 33.23 -2.93 -8.47
C GLY A 7 31.82 -3.33 -8.04
N TYR A 8 30.77 -2.70 -8.58
CA TYR A 8 29.38 -3.08 -8.32
C TYR A 8 28.75 -3.81 -9.52
N CYS A 9 27.74 -4.63 -9.23
CA CYS A 9 26.90 -5.30 -10.23
C CYS A 9 25.42 -5.15 -9.85
N ILE A 10 24.55 -5.03 -10.86
CA ILE A 10 23.10 -5.03 -10.69
C ILE A 10 22.50 -6.25 -11.41
N ARG A 11 21.60 -6.95 -10.73
CA ARG A 11 20.84 -8.06 -11.31
C ARG A 11 19.50 -8.23 -10.58
N PRO A 12 18.51 -8.90 -11.20
CA PRO A 12 17.31 -9.32 -10.49
C PRO A 12 17.65 -10.10 -9.20
N LEU A 13 16.79 -9.95 -8.19
CA LEU A 13 16.89 -10.70 -6.95
C LEU A 13 16.77 -12.20 -7.25
N HIS A 14 17.70 -12.99 -6.73
CA HIS A 14 17.72 -14.44 -6.86
C HIS A 14 17.40 -15.09 -5.51
N VAL A 15 16.82 -16.30 -5.50
CA VAL A 15 16.43 -16.99 -4.25
C VAL A 15 17.60 -17.16 -3.28
N ASN A 16 18.81 -17.39 -3.80
CA ASN A 16 20.04 -17.50 -2.99
C ASN A 16 20.42 -16.20 -2.27
N ASP A 17 19.93 -15.04 -2.70
CA ASP A 17 20.20 -13.76 -2.04
C ASP A 17 19.54 -13.69 -0.67
N LEU A 18 18.40 -14.36 -0.51
CA LEU A 18 17.65 -14.44 0.76
C LEU A 18 18.54 -14.98 1.89
N THR A 19 19.41 -15.94 1.57
CA THR A 19 20.41 -16.49 2.51
C THR A 19 21.72 -15.71 2.50
N ASN A 20 22.08 -15.08 1.37
CA ASN A 20 23.30 -14.29 1.22
C ASN A 20 23.07 -12.82 1.61
N ASN A 21 22.74 -12.54 2.88
CA ASN A 21 22.67 -11.18 3.46
C ASN A 21 21.43 -10.31 3.11
N TYR A 22 20.62 -10.64 2.10
CA TYR A 22 19.47 -9.81 1.73
C TYR A 22 18.49 -9.56 2.90
N MET A 23 18.28 -10.58 3.74
CA MET A 23 17.39 -10.45 4.92
C MET A 23 17.96 -9.56 6.02
N ASN A 24 19.28 -9.51 6.18
CA ASN A 24 19.94 -8.65 7.15
C ASN A 24 19.91 -7.20 6.68
N LEU A 25 20.06 -7.00 5.37
CA LEU A 25 19.99 -5.71 4.71
C LEU A 25 18.66 -4.98 5.02
N LEU A 26 17.53 -5.69 4.98
CA LEU A 26 16.20 -5.11 5.23
C LEU A 26 15.83 -4.89 6.71
N LYS A 27 16.58 -5.46 7.67
CA LYS A 27 16.22 -5.40 9.10
C LYS A 27 16.72 -4.15 9.84
N ASN A 28 17.33 -3.18 9.14
CA ASN A 28 17.90 -1.94 9.74
C ASN A 28 18.83 -2.23 10.94
N GLY A 29 19.92 -2.98 10.74
CA GLY A 29 20.94 -3.14 11.80
C GLY A 29 21.87 -4.35 11.73
N GLY A 30 21.88 -5.14 10.65
CA GLY A 30 22.90 -6.18 10.50
C GLY A 30 24.23 -5.55 10.08
N HIS A 31 25.12 -5.27 11.04
CA HIS A 31 26.53 -5.06 10.72
C HIS A 31 27.10 -6.35 10.12
N LEU A 32 27.65 -6.29 8.91
CA LEU A 32 28.55 -7.35 8.46
C LEU A 32 29.80 -7.28 9.34
N HIS A 33 29.99 -8.25 10.22
CA HIS A 33 31.33 -8.55 10.69
C HIS A 33 32.10 -9.11 9.50
N SER A 34 33.13 -8.35 9.11
CA SER A 34 34.07 -8.62 8.02
C SER A 34 34.91 -9.87 8.26
N TYR A 35 34.34 -11.04 8.51
CA TYR A 35 35.12 -12.28 8.57
C TYR A 35 34.30 -13.43 7.97
N ASP A 36 34.98 -14.20 7.12
CA ASP A 36 34.51 -15.37 6.37
C ASP A 36 33.75 -15.11 5.06
N ILE A 37 34.42 -14.44 4.11
CA ILE A 37 33.98 -14.42 2.72
C ILE A 37 35.14 -14.83 1.80
N LYS A 38 35.33 -16.13 1.61
CA LYS A 38 35.72 -16.68 0.30
C LYS A 38 34.43 -16.87 -0.48
N ILE A 39 33.96 -15.84 -1.18
CA ILE A 39 32.72 -15.93 -1.98
C ILE A 39 33.05 -15.70 -3.46
N LEU A 40 32.68 -16.69 -4.28
CA LEU A 40 32.68 -16.65 -5.75
C LEU A 40 31.46 -15.89 -6.33
N SER A 41 30.51 -15.43 -5.50
CA SER A 41 29.27 -14.72 -5.89
C SER A 41 28.98 -13.49 -5.00
N GLY A 42 29.21 -12.26 -5.47
CA GLY A 42 29.17 -11.03 -4.65
C GLY A 42 27.99 -10.86 -3.67
N VAL A 43 28.22 -10.10 -2.59
CA VAL A 43 27.27 -9.84 -1.50
C VAL A 43 26.24 -8.75 -1.88
N PRO A 44 24.93 -8.94 -1.63
CA PRO A 44 23.94 -7.87 -1.71
C PRO A 44 24.23 -6.75 -0.70
N ILE A 45 24.44 -5.55 -1.22
CA ILE A 45 24.72 -4.32 -0.46
C ILE A 45 23.67 -3.22 -0.68
N GLY A 46 22.69 -3.47 -1.56
CA GLY A 46 21.65 -2.52 -1.89
C GLY A 46 20.49 -3.21 -2.60
N THR A 47 19.28 -2.71 -2.39
CA THR A 47 18.07 -3.23 -2.98
C THR A 47 17.04 -2.12 -3.20
N VAL A 48 16.20 -2.32 -4.21
CA VAL A 48 15.01 -1.51 -4.49
C VAL A 48 14.02 -2.39 -5.25
N THR A 49 12.74 -2.30 -4.89
CA THR A 49 11.66 -3.00 -5.58
C THR A 49 10.76 -2.00 -6.31
N LEU A 50 10.45 -2.29 -7.57
CA LEU A 50 9.39 -1.61 -8.32
C LEU A 50 8.18 -2.54 -8.40
N THR A 51 7.11 -2.20 -7.69
CA THR A 51 5.83 -2.91 -7.77
C THR A 51 4.95 -2.23 -8.81
N ILE A 52 4.39 -3.02 -9.74
CA ILE A 52 3.46 -2.53 -10.77
C ILE A 52 2.03 -2.90 -10.38
N GLU A 53 1.18 -1.89 -10.30
CA GLU A 53 -0.23 -2.02 -9.98
C GLU A 53 -1.08 -1.51 -11.14
N TYR A 54 -2.00 -2.32 -11.66
CA TYR A 54 -2.96 -1.90 -12.67
C TYR A 54 -4.20 -1.31 -12.00
N LYS A 55 -4.55 -0.08 -12.38
CA LYS A 55 -5.68 0.64 -11.80
C LYS A 55 -6.94 0.45 -12.63
N PHE A 56 -8.12 0.41 -11.99
CA PHE A 56 -9.41 0.48 -12.70
C PHE A 56 -9.79 1.92 -13.13
N ILE A 57 -8.96 2.90 -12.77
CA ILE A 57 -9.04 4.31 -13.14
C ILE A 57 -7.94 4.65 -14.16
N HIS A 58 -7.87 5.92 -14.61
CA HIS A 58 -6.83 6.37 -15.56
C HIS A 58 -6.73 5.49 -16.82
N LYS A 59 -7.88 5.08 -17.38
CA LYS A 59 -7.96 4.22 -18.58
C LYS A 59 -7.20 2.89 -18.45
N LEU A 60 -7.33 2.23 -17.30
CA LEU A 60 -6.61 0.99 -16.99
C LEU A 60 -5.08 1.16 -16.86
N GLY A 61 -4.64 2.37 -16.49
CA GLY A 61 -3.21 2.72 -16.43
C GLY A 61 -2.43 1.95 -15.36
N ALA A 62 -1.14 1.74 -15.63
CA ALA A 62 -0.21 1.11 -14.70
C ALA A 62 0.41 2.15 -13.76
N ARG A 63 0.45 1.86 -12.46
CA ARG A 63 1.11 2.67 -11.43
C ARG A 63 2.34 1.93 -10.91
N GLY A 64 3.47 2.62 -10.78
CA GLY A 64 4.66 2.11 -10.11
C GLY A 64 4.70 2.48 -8.62
N ARG A 65 5.19 1.58 -7.78
CA ARG A 65 5.55 1.85 -6.37
C ARG A 65 7.00 1.48 -6.11
N ILE A 66 7.76 2.39 -5.51
CA ILE A 66 9.09 2.09 -5.00
C ILE A 66 8.93 1.61 -3.57
N GLU A 67 9.32 0.37 -3.33
CA GLU A 67 9.26 -0.30 -2.04
C GLU A 67 10.61 -0.94 -1.73
N SER A 68 10.84 -1.31 -0.46
CA SER A 68 12.03 -2.03 -0.01
C SER A 68 13.37 -1.39 -0.45
N PHE A 69 13.43 -0.06 -0.53
CA PHE A 69 14.67 0.65 -0.85
C PHE A 69 15.62 0.66 0.34
N TYR A 70 16.82 0.11 0.17
CA TYR A 70 17.89 0.15 1.16
C TYR A 70 19.27 0.11 0.49
N VAL A 71 20.23 0.82 1.07
CA VAL A 71 21.66 0.72 0.72
C VAL A 71 22.45 0.61 2.01
N ASP A 72 23.40 -0.33 2.04
CA ASP A 72 24.34 -0.54 3.13
C ASP A 72 25.03 0.78 3.51
N PRO A 73 25.10 1.14 4.81
CA PRO A 73 25.66 2.42 5.25
C PRO A 73 27.10 2.68 4.83
N PHE A 74 27.95 1.65 4.71
CA PHE A 74 29.33 1.79 4.26
C PHE A 74 29.43 2.09 2.76
N HIS A 75 28.34 1.88 2.03
CA HIS A 75 28.22 2.07 0.60
C HIS A 75 27.32 3.27 0.24
N LYS A 76 26.85 4.02 1.25
CA LYS A 76 26.12 5.28 1.02
C LYS A 76 27.03 6.31 0.36
N SER A 77 26.44 7.23 -0.40
CA SER A 77 27.14 8.33 -1.08
C SER A 77 28.14 7.93 -2.18
N THR A 78 28.22 6.64 -2.52
CA THR A 78 28.97 6.12 -3.69
C THR A 78 28.24 6.34 -5.02
N GLY A 79 26.98 6.79 -4.98
CA GLY A 79 26.10 6.95 -6.14
C GLY A 79 25.23 5.72 -6.44
N ILE A 80 25.42 4.61 -5.73
CA ILE A 80 24.59 3.39 -5.90
C ILE A 80 23.12 3.66 -5.60
N ASP A 81 22.83 4.43 -4.55
CA ASP A 81 21.50 4.88 -4.17
C ASP A 81 20.76 5.58 -5.32
N LYS A 82 21.39 6.59 -5.91
CA LYS A 82 20.85 7.33 -7.06
C LYS A 82 20.73 6.44 -8.29
N PHE A 83 21.69 5.53 -8.50
CA PHE A 83 21.65 4.59 -9.61
C PHE A 83 20.45 3.64 -9.50
N LEU A 84 20.21 3.07 -8.31
CA LEU A 84 19.07 2.18 -8.06
C LEU A 84 17.74 2.88 -8.32
N ILE A 85 17.54 4.08 -7.76
CA ILE A 85 16.31 4.85 -7.96
C ILE A 85 16.15 5.25 -9.44
N SER A 86 17.21 5.74 -10.08
CA SER A 86 17.17 6.11 -11.50
C SER A 86 16.85 4.90 -12.40
N SER A 87 17.29 3.71 -12.04
CA SER A 87 17.04 2.47 -12.79
C SER A 87 15.58 2.06 -12.70
N VAL A 88 14.99 2.06 -11.49
CA VAL A 88 13.56 1.72 -11.34
C VAL A 88 12.65 2.77 -11.96
N LEU A 89 13.00 4.06 -11.91
CA LEU A 89 12.22 5.10 -12.57
C LEU A 89 12.21 4.93 -14.09
N LYS A 90 13.34 4.57 -14.70
CA LYS A 90 13.39 4.26 -16.14
C LYS A 90 12.62 3.01 -16.50
N LEU A 91 12.74 1.96 -15.69
CA LEU A 91 11.97 0.74 -15.88
C LEU A 91 10.46 1.06 -15.81
N ALA A 92 10.05 1.91 -14.88
CA ALA A 92 8.65 2.33 -14.76
C ALA A 92 8.14 3.08 -16.01
N VAL A 93 9.00 3.91 -16.64
CA VAL A 93 8.68 4.53 -17.93
C VAL A 93 8.55 3.49 -19.04
N GLN A 94 9.47 2.52 -19.11
CA GLN A 94 9.44 1.46 -20.12
C GLN A 94 8.24 0.52 -19.99
N VAL A 95 7.80 0.25 -18.75
CA VAL A 95 6.58 -0.51 -18.46
C VAL A 95 5.31 0.30 -18.78
N GLY A 96 5.43 1.60 -19.06
CA GLY A 96 4.30 2.46 -19.40
C GLY A 96 3.48 2.86 -18.17
N THR A 97 4.13 3.04 -17.02
CA THR A 97 3.43 3.56 -15.84
C THR A 97 3.08 5.03 -15.99
N TYR A 98 1.95 5.47 -15.43
CA TYR A 98 1.53 6.87 -15.47
C TYR A 98 2.14 7.72 -14.34
N LYS A 99 2.47 7.06 -13.23
CA LYS A 99 3.17 7.66 -12.09
C LYS A 99 3.93 6.59 -11.31
N VAL A 100 4.99 7.03 -10.63
CA VAL A 100 5.68 6.27 -9.59
C VAL A 100 5.53 6.98 -8.25
N SER A 101 5.27 6.22 -7.19
CA SER A 101 5.13 6.76 -5.84
C SER A 101 5.90 5.97 -4.80
N THR A 102 6.19 6.59 -3.66
CA THR A 102 6.74 5.89 -2.49
C THR A 102 6.33 6.58 -1.19
N ASN A 103 6.28 5.80 -0.12
CA ASN A 103 6.17 6.33 1.24
C ASN A 103 7.58 6.52 1.80
N SER A 104 7.96 7.76 2.11
CA SER A 104 9.31 8.08 2.57
C SER A 104 9.31 8.55 4.02
N SER A 105 10.34 8.13 4.77
CA SER A 105 10.70 8.79 6.03
C SER A 105 11.14 10.23 5.77
N ASN A 106 11.15 11.06 6.83
CA ASN A 106 11.56 12.45 6.73
C ASN A 106 13.04 12.62 6.30
N GLU A 107 13.89 11.66 6.66
CA GLU A 107 15.33 11.66 6.37
C GLU A 107 15.61 11.51 4.86
N LEU A 108 14.80 10.70 4.16
CA LEU A 108 15.01 10.40 2.74
C LEU A 108 14.30 11.38 1.79
N LEU A 109 13.55 12.36 2.32
CA LEU A 109 12.77 13.29 1.50
C LEU A 109 13.65 14.08 0.52
N LYS A 110 14.77 14.62 0.99
CA LYS A 110 15.68 15.38 0.14
C LYS A 110 16.28 14.49 -0.94
N PHE A 111 16.70 13.28 -0.58
CA PHE A 111 17.27 12.31 -1.51
C PHE A 111 16.30 11.95 -2.65
N PHE A 112 15.06 11.59 -2.31
CA PHE A 112 14.04 11.29 -3.33
C PHE A 112 13.66 12.53 -4.16
N GLY A 113 13.67 13.72 -3.54
CA GLY A 113 13.56 15.01 -4.20
C GLY A 113 14.63 15.21 -5.28
N ASP A 114 15.88 14.97 -4.91
CA ASP A 114 17.04 15.04 -5.83
C ASP A 114 16.95 13.98 -6.96
N CYS A 115 16.18 12.89 -6.76
CA CYS A 115 15.87 11.89 -7.79
C CYS A 115 14.62 12.22 -8.64
N GLY A 116 13.95 13.34 -8.37
CA GLY A 116 12.79 13.83 -9.12
C GLY A 116 11.42 13.50 -8.52
N LEU A 117 11.35 12.79 -7.39
CA LEU A 117 10.08 12.55 -6.69
C LEU A 117 9.76 13.72 -5.77
N ASN A 118 8.54 14.23 -5.85
CA ASN A 118 8.11 15.39 -5.07
C ASN A 118 7.01 15.00 -4.09
N LYS A 119 6.87 15.75 -2.99
CA LYS A 119 5.70 15.63 -2.11
C LYS A 119 4.44 15.90 -2.93
N ASP A 120 3.43 15.06 -2.81
CA ASP A 120 2.12 15.31 -3.42
C ASP A 120 1.33 16.24 -2.48
N PRO A 121 1.11 17.53 -2.82
CA PRO A 121 0.49 18.48 -1.90
C PRO A 121 -0.89 18.00 -1.46
N GLY A 122 -1.17 18.08 -0.16
CA GLY A 122 -2.44 17.67 0.41
C GLY A 122 -2.64 16.15 0.56
N ASN A 123 -1.61 15.33 0.37
CA ASN A 123 -1.67 13.88 0.57
C ASN A 123 -0.65 13.40 1.63
N ASN A 124 -1.03 12.35 2.36
CA ASN A 124 -0.29 11.79 3.49
C ASN A 124 -0.16 10.28 3.36
N ALA A 125 0.91 9.72 3.89
CA ALA A 125 1.04 8.29 4.13
C ALA A 125 0.51 7.96 5.53
N MET A 126 -0.55 7.15 5.59
CA MET A 126 -1.16 6.70 6.84
C MET A 126 -0.93 5.21 7.02
N VAL A 127 -0.60 4.78 8.24
CA VAL A 127 -0.32 3.38 8.57
C VAL A 127 -1.12 2.95 9.80
N CYS A 128 -1.76 1.78 9.72
CA CYS A 128 -2.44 1.11 10.81
C CYS A 128 -1.66 -0.17 11.19
N GLU A 129 -1.01 -0.14 12.35
CA GLU A 129 -0.22 -1.27 12.90
C GLU A 129 -1.02 -2.10 13.91
N SER A 130 -2.07 -1.51 14.51
CA SER A 130 -2.96 -2.19 15.45
C SER A 130 -4.26 -2.57 14.75
N LEU A 131 -4.24 -3.74 14.13
CA LEU A 131 -5.45 -4.38 13.66
C LEU A 131 -6.19 -4.98 14.87
N GLY A 132 -6.78 -4.17 15.75
CA GLY A 132 -7.43 -4.60 17.01
C GLY A 132 -8.40 -5.81 16.90
N VAL A 133 -8.66 -6.51 18.01
CA VAL A 133 -9.50 -7.73 18.00
C VAL A 133 -10.98 -7.35 17.91
N LEU A 134 -11.66 -7.74 16.83
CA LEU A 134 -13.13 -7.82 16.85
C LEU A 134 -13.52 -9.16 17.50
N PRO A 135 -14.56 -9.21 18.35
CA PRO A 135 -15.12 -10.47 18.84
C PRO A 135 -15.55 -11.37 17.67
N ASN A 136 -15.92 -12.63 17.93
CA ASN A 136 -16.30 -13.67 16.95
C ASN A 136 -17.52 -13.30 16.06
N PHE A 137 -17.43 -12.23 15.29
CA PHE A 137 -18.42 -11.73 14.36
C PHE A 137 -17.97 -12.06 12.93
N ARG A 138 -18.92 -12.51 12.11
CA ARG A 138 -18.72 -12.69 10.67
C ARG A 138 -19.31 -11.48 9.95
N VAL A 139 -18.49 -10.82 9.14
CA VAL A 139 -18.93 -9.75 8.24
C VAL A 139 -18.99 -10.31 6.82
N ARG A 140 -20.11 -10.12 6.14
CA ARG A 140 -20.31 -10.48 4.73
C ARG A 140 -21.24 -9.47 4.07
N PRO A 141 -21.22 -9.36 2.73
CA PRO A 141 -22.22 -8.58 2.00
C PRO A 141 -23.65 -8.99 2.39
N LEU A 142 -24.53 -7.99 2.45
CA LEU A 142 -25.96 -8.22 2.63
C LEU A 142 -26.47 -9.01 1.41
N HIS A 143 -27.15 -10.12 1.65
CA HIS A 143 -27.64 -11.02 0.61
C HIS A 143 -29.15 -10.91 0.50
N LEU A 144 -29.72 -11.21 -0.66
CA LEU A 144 -31.18 -11.16 -0.87
C LEU A 144 -31.96 -11.99 0.15
N SER A 145 -31.41 -13.17 0.51
CA SER A 145 -32.00 -14.04 1.53
C SER A 145 -32.08 -13.41 2.92
N ASP A 146 -31.31 -12.35 3.20
CA ASP A 146 -31.30 -11.73 4.54
C ASP A 146 -32.58 -10.95 4.82
N PHE A 147 -33.35 -10.61 3.77
CA PHE A 147 -34.74 -10.19 3.91
C PHE A 147 -35.53 -11.19 4.76
N ASP A 148 -35.42 -12.48 4.42
CA ASP A 148 -36.14 -13.57 5.11
C ASP A 148 -35.49 -13.95 6.45
N LYS A 149 -34.23 -13.57 6.68
CA LYS A 149 -33.53 -13.78 7.97
C LYS A 149 -33.78 -12.67 8.99
N GLY A 150 -34.71 -11.75 8.71
CA GLY A 150 -35.13 -10.71 9.66
C GLY A 150 -34.24 -9.47 9.68
N PHE A 151 -33.48 -9.20 8.61
CA PHE A 151 -32.61 -8.00 8.54
C PHE A 151 -33.39 -6.70 8.79
N LEU A 152 -34.58 -6.53 8.21
CA LEU A 152 -35.39 -5.33 8.40
C LEU A 152 -35.91 -5.19 9.84
N GLY A 153 -36.26 -6.31 10.49
CA GLY A 153 -36.65 -6.30 11.91
C GLY A 153 -35.48 -5.91 12.82
N LEU A 154 -34.26 -6.36 12.50
CA LEU A 154 -33.05 -5.91 13.19
C LEU A 154 -32.80 -4.41 12.98
N LEU A 155 -32.97 -3.91 11.74
CA LEU A 155 -32.78 -2.49 11.40
C LEU A 155 -33.78 -1.57 12.12
N GLN A 156 -34.98 -2.07 12.42
CA GLN A 156 -36.04 -1.32 13.12
C GLN A 156 -35.66 -0.92 14.55
N GLN A 157 -34.69 -1.59 15.16
CA GLN A 157 -34.14 -1.20 16.47
C GLN A 157 -33.39 0.15 16.41
N LEU A 158 -32.98 0.58 15.21
CA LEU A 158 -32.21 1.78 15.01
C LEU A 158 -33.07 2.95 14.47
N THR A 159 -34.13 2.66 13.71
CA THR A 159 -34.95 3.69 13.04
C THR A 159 -36.28 3.15 12.54
N VAL A 160 -37.15 4.04 12.02
CA VAL A 160 -38.38 3.65 11.32
C VAL A 160 -38.01 3.11 9.93
N VAL A 161 -38.33 1.83 9.68
CA VAL A 161 -38.00 1.15 8.41
C VAL A 161 -39.06 1.39 7.33
N GLY A 162 -40.34 1.45 7.71
CA GLY A 162 -41.47 1.52 6.77
C GLY A 162 -41.78 0.19 6.08
N ASP A 163 -42.78 0.21 5.20
CA ASP A 163 -43.21 -0.97 4.44
C ASP A 163 -42.27 -1.20 3.24
N VAL A 164 -41.31 -2.10 3.39
CA VAL A 164 -40.34 -2.46 2.34
C VAL A 164 -40.69 -3.82 1.75
N MET A 165 -41.05 -3.85 0.47
CA MET A 165 -41.28 -5.11 -0.25
C MET A 165 -39.96 -5.80 -0.64
N LYS A 166 -39.97 -7.13 -0.76
CA LYS A 166 -38.78 -7.93 -1.13
C LYS A 166 -38.19 -7.54 -2.49
N VAL A 167 -39.02 -7.11 -3.43
CA VAL A 167 -38.57 -6.61 -4.75
C VAL A 167 -37.77 -5.31 -4.65
N ASP A 168 -38.17 -4.41 -3.75
CA ASP A 168 -37.46 -3.15 -3.52
C ASP A 168 -36.17 -3.39 -2.74
N PHE A 169 -36.19 -4.33 -1.80
CA PHE A 169 -35.00 -4.83 -1.14
C PHE A 169 -34.00 -5.42 -2.14
N GLN A 170 -34.44 -6.26 -3.07
CA GLN A 170 -33.59 -6.82 -4.13
C GLN A 170 -32.99 -5.74 -5.03
N LYS A 171 -33.79 -4.77 -5.47
CA LYS A 171 -33.30 -3.63 -6.27
C LYS A 171 -32.21 -2.85 -5.53
N SER A 172 -32.38 -2.66 -4.21
CA SER A 172 -31.39 -1.96 -3.38
C SER A 172 -30.06 -2.72 -3.29
N LEU A 173 -30.08 -4.05 -3.29
CA LEU A 173 -28.87 -4.89 -3.26
C LEU A 173 -28.12 -4.91 -4.59
N ASN A 174 -28.80 -4.67 -5.71
CA ASN A 174 -28.22 -4.72 -7.05
C ASN A 174 -27.55 -3.41 -7.48
N THR A 175 -27.48 -2.41 -6.59
CA THR A 175 -26.87 -1.11 -6.87
C THR A 175 -25.56 -0.98 -6.10
N ILE A 176 -24.44 -0.77 -6.81
CA ILE A 176 -23.15 -0.48 -6.17
C ILE A 176 -23.21 0.95 -5.63
N VAL A 177 -23.23 1.09 -4.30
CA VAL A 177 -23.28 2.38 -3.60
C VAL A 177 -21.94 2.79 -2.98
N GLY A 178 -20.95 1.90 -3.01
CA GLY A 178 -19.60 2.16 -2.55
C GLY A 178 -18.67 0.98 -2.86
N SER A 179 -17.38 1.25 -2.92
CA SER A 179 -16.32 0.28 -3.20
C SER A 179 -15.07 0.67 -2.42
N GLY A 180 -14.19 -0.30 -2.21
CA GLY A 180 -12.86 -0.11 -1.66
C GLY A 180 -12.02 -1.35 -1.92
N THR A 181 -10.72 -1.15 -2.09
CA THR A 181 -9.78 -2.20 -2.50
C THR A 181 -8.77 -2.44 -1.39
N LEU A 182 -8.46 -3.71 -1.12
CA LEU A 182 -7.27 -4.10 -0.37
C LEU A 182 -6.28 -4.74 -1.36
N PHE A 183 -5.21 -4.01 -1.68
CA PHE A 183 -4.09 -4.52 -2.44
C PHE A 183 -3.08 -5.16 -1.48
N VAL A 184 -2.67 -6.40 -1.74
CA VAL A 184 -1.73 -7.13 -0.89
C VAL A 184 -0.40 -7.23 -1.63
N ASP A 185 0.66 -6.67 -1.04
CA ASP A 185 2.00 -6.88 -1.55
C ASP A 185 2.52 -8.23 -1.05
N ALA A 186 2.54 -9.21 -1.96
CA ALA A 186 2.96 -10.58 -1.67
C ALA A 186 4.49 -10.77 -1.75
N TYR A 187 5.24 -9.77 -2.21
CA TYR A 187 6.68 -9.87 -2.43
C TYR A 187 7.52 -9.15 -1.35
N SER A 188 6.87 -8.38 -0.48
CA SER A 188 7.51 -7.85 0.72
C SER A 188 7.50 -8.86 1.87
N PHE A 189 8.61 -8.95 2.60
CA PHE A 189 8.76 -9.82 3.81
C PHE A 189 7.84 -9.44 4.96
N ARG A 190 7.24 -8.25 4.84
CA ARG A 190 6.14 -7.80 5.68
C ARG A 190 4.92 -8.09 4.82
N HIS A 191 4.00 -8.94 5.27
CA HIS A 191 2.73 -9.10 4.57
C HIS A 191 1.96 -7.77 4.65
N VAL A 192 2.17 -6.85 3.72
CA VAL A 192 1.61 -5.49 3.80
C VAL A 192 0.34 -5.40 2.97
N GLY A 193 -0.66 -4.75 3.55
CA GLY A 193 -1.87 -4.34 2.83
C GLY A 193 -1.85 -2.87 2.49
N HIS A 194 -2.41 -2.52 1.33
CA HIS A 194 -2.68 -1.14 0.94
C HIS A 194 -4.19 -1.01 0.71
N ILE A 195 -4.84 -0.15 1.49
CA ILE A 195 -6.24 0.21 1.25
C ILE A 195 -6.27 1.34 0.23
N GLU A 196 -7.00 1.11 -0.85
CA GLU A 196 -7.03 2.00 -2.00
C GLU A 196 -8.45 2.18 -2.50
N ASP A 197 -8.65 3.28 -3.24
CA ASP A 197 -9.85 3.52 -4.05
C ASP A 197 -11.18 3.39 -3.28
N ILE A 198 -11.19 3.77 -1.98
CA ILE A 198 -12.43 3.86 -1.20
C ILE A 198 -13.29 4.98 -1.76
N VAL A 199 -14.49 4.61 -2.22
CA VAL A 199 -15.48 5.52 -2.79
C VAL A 199 -16.86 5.16 -2.28
N VAL A 200 -17.67 6.19 -2.03
CA VAL A 200 -19.11 6.07 -1.72
C VAL A 200 -19.87 7.03 -2.64
N ASP A 201 -21.00 6.57 -3.16
CA ASP A 201 -21.94 7.37 -3.94
C ASP A 201 -22.23 8.70 -3.24
N ALA A 202 -22.15 9.80 -3.98
CA ALA A 202 -22.29 11.14 -3.42
C ALA A 202 -23.61 11.35 -2.67
N LYS A 203 -24.71 10.75 -3.13
CA LYS A 203 -26.05 10.84 -2.51
C LYS A 203 -26.14 10.08 -1.19
N LEU A 204 -25.20 9.17 -0.93
CA LEU A 204 -25.19 8.27 0.23
C LEU A 204 -24.00 8.53 1.18
N ARG A 205 -23.20 9.57 0.92
CA ARG A 205 -22.17 10.05 1.85
C ARG A 205 -22.80 10.56 3.15
N GLY A 206 -22.00 10.60 4.22
CA GLY A 206 -22.48 10.96 5.56
C GLY A 206 -23.23 9.83 6.30
N LYS A 207 -23.62 8.76 5.61
CA LYS A 207 -24.31 7.59 6.20
C LYS A 207 -23.38 6.50 6.73
N ASN A 208 -22.16 6.86 7.14
CA ASN A 208 -21.12 5.95 7.64
C ASN A 208 -20.67 4.79 6.70
N LEU A 209 -21.14 4.73 5.45
CA LEU A 209 -20.75 3.67 4.50
C LEU A 209 -19.23 3.59 4.26
N GLY A 210 -18.54 4.74 4.21
CA GLY A 210 -17.08 4.77 4.09
C GLY A 210 -16.38 4.20 5.32
N LYS A 211 -16.96 4.38 6.52
CA LYS A 211 -16.44 3.77 7.76
C LYS A 211 -16.56 2.26 7.68
N LEU A 212 -17.72 1.77 7.26
CA LEU A 212 -17.99 0.34 7.10
C LEU A 212 -17.05 -0.32 6.09
N LEU A 213 -16.87 0.28 4.91
CA LEU A 213 -15.93 -0.21 3.89
C LEU A 213 -14.52 -0.35 4.46
N ASN A 214 -14.01 0.70 5.12
CA ASN A 214 -12.67 0.68 5.72
C ASN A 214 -12.53 -0.41 6.80
N LEU A 215 -13.53 -0.56 7.68
CA LEU A 215 -13.54 -1.61 8.71
C LEU A 215 -13.56 -3.02 8.10
N CYS A 216 -14.32 -3.25 7.03
CA CYS A 216 -14.33 -4.52 6.32
C CYS A 216 -12.97 -4.87 5.71
N LEU A 217 -12.30 -3.89 5.08
CA LEU A 217 -10.98 -4.09 4.50
C LEU A 217 -9.90 -4.33 5.57
N LEU A 218 -9.97 -3.62 6.70
CA LEU A 218 -9.12 -3.90 7.87
C LEU A 218 -9.35 -5.32 8.41
N GLN A 219 -10.60 -5.79 8.44
CA GLN A 219 -10.91 -7.15 8.85
C GLN A 219 -10.40 -8.19 7.87
N LEU A 220 -10.50 -7.93 6.55
CA LEU A 220 -9.91 -8.79 5.53
C LEU A 220 -8.39 -8.87 5.68
N ALA A 221 -7.73 -7.74 5.90
CA ALA A 221 -6.28 -7.69 6.18
C ALA A 221 -5.88 -8.54 7.40
N ARG A 222 -6.70 -8.56 8.45
CA ARG A 222 -6.50 -9.47 9.60
C ARG A 222 -6.60 -10.94 9.21
N CYS A 223 -7.65 -11.31 8.48
CA CYS A 223 -7.85 -12.69 8.04
C CYS A 223 -6.67 -13.19 7.19
N LEU A 224 -6.08 -12.29 6.40
CA LEU A 224 -4.89 -12.53 5.59
C LEU A 224 -3.57 -12.45 6.39
N LYS A 225 -3.63 -12.17 7.69
CA LYS A 225 -2.47 -12.04 8.60
C LYS A 225 -1.45 -11.00 8.12
N LEU A 226 -1.96 -9.88 7.61
CA LEU A 226 -1.11 -8.77 7.20
C LEU A 226 -0.48 -8.09 8.43
N THR A 227 0.79 -7.70 8.31
CA THR A 227 1.58 -7.06 9.37
C THR A 227 1.08 -5.66 9.68
N TYR A 228 0.80 -4.86 8.64
CA TYR A 228 0.19 -3.55 8.77
C TYR A 228 -0.56 -3.21 7.48
N VAL A 229 -1.45 -2.23 7.58
CA VAL A 229 -2.19 -1.68 6.44
C VAL A 229 -1.81 -0.22 6.27
N SER A 230 -1.47 0.18 5.05
CA SER A 230 -1.21 1.58 4.71
C SER A 230 -2.25 2.12 3.73
N LEU A 231 -2.37 3.45 3.66
CA LEU A 231 -3.16 4.13 2.65
C LEU A 231 -2.60 5.52 2.36
N GLU A 232 -2.94 6.02 1.17
CA GLU A 232 -2.75 7.41 0.77
C GLU A 232 -3.97 8.23 1.20
N CYS A 233 -3.74 9.24 2.03
CA CYS A 233 -4.80 10.02 2.66
C CYS A 233 -4.72 11.50 2.31
N ARG A 234 -5.80 12.05 1.73
CA ARG A 234 -5.93 13.50 1.59
C ARG A 234 -6.00 14.17 2.97
N ASP A 235 -5.43 15.36 3.13
CA ASP A 235 -5.39 16.12 4.39
C ASP A 235 -6.76 16.17 5.10
N ARG A 236 -7.80 16.54 4.35
CA ARG A 236 -9.18 16.64 4.85
C ARG A 236 -9.77 15.31 5.38
N LEU A 237 -9.16 14.17 5.05
CA LEU A 237 -9.61 12.84 5.46
C LEU A 237 -8.74 12.24 6.57
N VAL A 238 -7.68 12.93 7.02
CA VAL A 238 -6.77 12.41 8.06
C VAL A 238 -7.54 12.07 9.33
N SER A 239 -8.31 13.01 9.88
CA SER A 239 -9.11 12.78 11.10
C SER A 239 -10.15 11.67 10.92
N PHE A 240 -10.64 11.46 9.69
CA PHE A 240 -11.52 10.33 9.40
C PHE A 240 -10.77 9.00 9.54
N TYR A 241 -9.53 8.86 9.09
CA TYR A 241 -8.81 7.60 9.20
C TYR A 241 -8.20 7.35 10.59
N GLU A 242 -7.83 8.42 11.32
CA GLU A 242 -7.31 8.31 12.69
C GLU A 242 -8.26 7.59 13.64
N GLN A 243 -9.58 7.71 13.44
CA GLN A 243 -10.59 7.01 14.23
C GLN A 243 -10.51 5.46 14.13
N PHE A 244 -9.79 4.92 13.13
CA PHE A 244 -9.58 3.47 12.93
C PHE A 244 -8.17 3.01 13.32
N GLY A 245 -7.41 3.85 14.02
CA GLY A 245 -6.05 3.53 14.47
C GLY A 245 -4.96 3.77 13.43
N TYR A 246 -5.28 4.43 12.32
CA TYR A 246 -4.26 4.93 11.40
C TYR A 246 -3.49 6.09 12.03
N LYS A 247 -2.19 6.14 11.76
CA LYS A 247 -1.31 7.25 12.14
C LYS A 247 -0.55 7.73 10.93
N LYS A 248 -0.32 9.04 10.84
CA LYS A 248 0.56 9.61 9.82
C LYS A 248 1.99 9.10 10.05
N LYS A 249 2.55 8.40 9.06
CA LYS A 249 3.95 7.94 9.09
C LYS A 249 4.65 8.32 7.78
N GLY A 250 5.51 9.33 7.86
CA GLY A 250 6.29 9.81 6.72
C GLY A 250 5.50 10.72 5.77
N SER A 251 6.07 10.94 4.59
CA SER A 251 5.44 11.71 3.50
C SER A 251 5.21 10.81 2.29
N PHE A 252 4.11 11.08 1.58
CA PHE A 252 3.82 10.46 0.30
C PHE A 252 4.51 11.25 -0.83
N LEU A 253 5.40 10.60 -1.57
CA LEU A 253 6.16 11.18 -2.68
C LEU A 253 5.71 10.58 -4.02
N VAL A 254 5.75 11.38 -5.07
CA VAL A 254 5.28 11.00 -6.40
C VAL A 254 6.11 11.66 -7.52
N LEU A 255 6.32 10.91 -8.60
CA LEU A 255 6.73 11.41 -9.91
C LEU A 255 5.67 10.96 -10.91
N ARG A 256 5.12 11.91 -11.69
CA ARG A 256 4.11 11.64 -12.72
C ARG A 256 4.76 11.72 -14.09
N PHE A 257 4.45 10.77 -14.97
CA PHE A 257 4.93 10.74 -16.35
C PHE A 257 3.89 11.31 -17.31
N ASP A 258 2.62 11.30 -16.90
CA ASP A 258 1.50 11.87 -17.62
C ASP A 258 1.35 13.36 -17.30
N LYS A 259 1.27 14.18 -18.33
CA LYS A 259 0.54 15.45 -18.31
C LYS A 259 -0.77 15.26 -19.06
#